data_AF-V8PGB2-F1
#
_entry.id   AF-V8PGB2-F1
#
_cell.length_a   1.000
_cell.length_b   1.000
_cell.length_c   1.000
_cell.angle_alpha   90.00
_cell.angle_beta   90.00
_cell.angle_gamma   90.00
#
_symmetry.space_group_name_H-M   'P 1'
#
loop_
_entity.id
_entity.type
_entity.pdbx_description
1 polymer ?
#
loop_
_entity_poly.entity_id
_entity_poly.type
_entity_poly.pdbx_seq_one_letter_code
_entity_poly.pdbx_strand_id
1 'polypeptide(L)'
;MRTPTPMIVGIVLGPCGLVLNLTSTLAPSWRDVTGFLDMSIDLIQHQGIWDICNERMSTHTNECNVKDTLGYFNQLPVQVARGLMPSSLAVTVVGLIVTSLGVRCWQEMPHHLLAGLGGLVLFVSGLLSLIAVSWYNYELYDLPSPPSTTMRVAYCLVLGYLGSCLEIIGGISLTFSFGQCCKELRLKESTRISKYSKNSSQQSLSNVGAISAPISSTAVPRQSRNPMPRSYSNSLDVLEGERTWSRSRSESKLPCDTDV
;
A
#
# COMPACT_ATOMS: atom_id res chain seq x y z
N MET A 1 15.02 3.92 18.19
CA MET A 1 14.24 4.20 16.97
C MET A 1 13.28 3.04 16.77
N ARG A 2 11.96 3.22 16.93
CA ARG A 2 10.98 2.17 16.60
C ARG A 2 10.79 2.19 15.09
N THR A 3 11.08 1.09 14.41
CA THR A 3 10.66 0.90 13.01
C THR A 3 9.14 1.05 12.93
N PRO A 4 8.60 1.80 11.97
CA PRO A 4 7.16 1.97 11.85
C PRO A 4 6.51 0.61 11.59
N THR A 5 5.51 0.26 12.39
CA THR A 5 4.70 -0.97 12.27
C THR A 5 4.30 -1.32 10.83
N PRO A 6 3.80 -0.40 9.98
CA PRO A 6 3.40 -0.73 8.60
C PRO A 6 4.54 -1.25 7.72
N MET A 7 5.78 -0.84 7.99
CA MET A 7 6.96 -1.31 7.25
C MET A 7 7.29 -2.77 7.62
N ILE A 8 7.18 -3.13 8.90
CA ILE A 8 7.37 -4.51 9.35
C ILE A 8 6.31 -5.42 8.71
N VAL A 9 5.06 -4.98 8.72
CA VAL A 9 3.94 -5.72 8.14
C VAL A 9 4.21 -6.04 6.68
N GLY A 10 4.57 -5.06 5.85
CA GLY A 10 4.83 -5.33 4.43
C GLY A 10 6.05 -6.21 4.16
N ILE A 11 7.12 -6.09 4.95
CA ILE A 11 8.32 -6.94 4.83
C ILE A 11 8.02 -8.41 5.17
N VAL A 12 7.08 -8.67 6.08
CA VAL A 12 6.70 -10.03 6.47
C VAL A 12 5.63 -10.61 5.55
N LEU A 13 4.61 -9.81 5.22
CA LEU A 13 3.49 -10.27 4.38
C LEU A 13 3.90 -10.51 2.93
N GLY A 14 4.83 -9.72 2.37
CA GLY A 14 5.29 -9.89 0.99
C GLY A 14 5.88 -11.27 0.70
N PRO A 15 6.93 -11.73 1.41
CA PRO A 15 7.49 -13.07 1.24
C PRO A 15 6.50 -14.19 1.56
N CYS A 16 5.62 -13.99 2.56
CA CYS A 16 4.58 -14.96 2.87
C CYS A 16 3.61 -15.14 1.68
N GLY A 17 3.15 -14.02 1.11
CA GLY A 17 2.32 -14.01 -0.10
C GLY A 17 2.99 -14.67 -1.30
N LEU A 18 4.28 -14.39 -1.52
CA LEU A 18 5.10 -15.03 -2.56
C LEU A 18 5.08 -16.56 -2.43
N VAL A 19 5.30 -17.10 -1.22
CA VAL A 19 5.33 -18.56 -1.00
C VAL A 19 3.96 -19.18 -1.26
N LEU A 20 2.88 -18.53 -0.84
CA LEU A 20 1.51 -19.03 -1.10
C LEU A 20 1.17 -18.99 -2.60
N ASN A 21 1.51 -17.91 -3.30
CA ASN A 21 1.30 -17.79 -4.75
C ASN A 21 2.19 -18.77 -5.54
N LEU A 22 3.43 -18.99 -5.11
CA LEU A 22 4.30 -20.02 -5.68
C LEU A 22 3.70 -21.42 -5.52
N THR A 23 3.24 -21.74 -4.30
CA THR A 23 2.61 -23.03 -4.01
C THR A 23 1.34 -23.22 -4.84
N SER A 24 0.49 -22.18 -4.93
CA SER A 24 -0.70 -22.18 -5.78
C SER A 24 -0.35 -22.40 -7.25
N THR A 25 0.72 -21.78 -7.76
CA THR A 25 1.13 -21.90 -9.17
C THR A 25 1.67 -23.28 -9.50
N LEU A 26 2.45 -23.90 -8.60
CA LEU A 26 3.13 -25.17 -8.86
C LEU A 26 2.26 -26.40 -8.54
N ALA A 27 1.32 -26.29 -7.60
CA ALA A 27 0.54 -27.43 -7.15
C ALA A 27 -0.55 -27.82 -8.18
N PRO A 28 -0.76 -29.13 -8.44
CA PRO A 28 -1.65 -29.61 -9.49
C PRO A 28 -3.14 -29.67 -9.08
N SER A 29 -3.56 -28.92 -8.05
CA SER A 29 -4.90 -29.01 -7.47
C SER A 29 -5.64 -27.68 -7.47
N TRP A 30 -5.97 -27.17 -8.66
CA TRP A 30 -6.82 -25.98 -8.84
C TRP A 30 -8.30 -26.34 -8.84
N ARG A 31 -8.64 -27.47 -9.44
CA ARG A 31 -9.98 -28.06 -9.43
C ARG A 31 -9.87 -29.55 -9.14
N ASP A 32 -10.79 -30.05 -8.34
CA ASP A 32 -10.96 -31.48 -8.11
C ASP A 32 -12.21 -31.95 -8.85
N VAL A 33 -12.07 -33.03 -9.61
CA VAL A 33 -13.15 -33.66 -10.37
C VAL A 33 -13.33 -35.09 -9.86
N THR A 34 -14.56 -35.44 -9.48
CA THR A 34 -14.92 -36.77 -8.97
C THR A 34 -16.20 -37.27 -9.64
N GLY A 35 -16.53 -38.56 -9.47
CA GLY A 35 -17.79 -39.12 -9.98
C GLY A 35 -17.75 -39.51 -11.46
N PHE A 36 -16.66 -40.11 -11.91
CA PHE A 36 -16.55 -40.65 -13.26
C PHE A 36 -17.40 -41.93 -13.41
N LEU A 37 -18.31 -42.00 -14.38
CA LEU A 37 -19.15 -43.19 -14.66
C LEU A 37 -18.35 -44.42 -15.11
N ASP A 38 -17.28 -44.20 -15.87
CA ASP A 38 -16.48 -45.25 -16.52
C ASP A 38 -15.25 -45.67 -15.70
N MET A 39 -15.08 -45.08 -14.51
CA MET A 39 -13.95 -45.35 -13.62
C MET A 39 -14.43 -45.63 -12.18
N SER A 40 -13.54 -46.21 -11.37
CA SER A 40 -13.80 -46.49 -9.97
C SER A 40 -14.23 -45.25 -9.19
N ILE A 41 -15.25 -45.37 -8.33
CA ILE A 41 -15.77 -44.30 -7.46
C ILE A 41 -14.69 -43.63 -6.59
N ASP A 42 -13.59 -44.34 -6.30
CA ASP A 42 -12.48 -43.89 -5.46
C ASP A 42 -11.45 -43.01 -6.20
N LEU A 43 -11.71 -42.66 -7.46
CA LEU A 43 -10.80 -41.85 -8.26
C LEU A 43 -11.10 -40.36 -8.08
N ILE A 44 -10.09 -39.61 -7.64
CA ILE A 44 -10.10 -38.15 -7.56
C ILE A 44 -9.10 -37.63 -8.58
N GLN A 45 -9.57 -36.79 -9.51
CA GLN A 45 -8.72 -36.16 -10.51
C GLN A 45 -8.43 -34.72 -10.10
N HIS A 46 -7.19 -34.47 -9.71
CA HIS A 46 -6.65 -33.14 -9.43
C HIS A 46 -6.17 -32.50 -10.72
N GLN A 47 -6.82 -31.40 -11.10
CA GLN A 47 -6.47 -30.65 -12.29
C GLN A 47 -5.78 -29.35 -11.87
N GLY A 48 -4.52 -29.20 -12.30
CA GLY A 48 -3.73 -28.01 -12.10
C GLY A 48 -3.56 -27.22 -13.38
N ILE A 49 -2.88 -26.09 -13.27
CA ILE A 49 -2.55 -25.26 -14.44
C ILE A 49 -1.53 -25.94 -15.34
N TRP A 50 -0.54 -26.65 -14.79
CA TRP A 50 0.57 -27.23 -15.54
C TRP A 50 0.38 -28.70 -15.86
N ASP A 51 -0.25 -29.42 -14.93
CA ASP A 51 -0.33 -30.87 -14.96
C ASP A 51 -1.66 -31.37 -14.38
N ILE A 52 -2.03 -32.58 -14.76
CA ILE A 52 -3.22 -33.28 -14.26
C ILE A 52 -2.75 -34.56 -13.55
N CYS A 53 -3.22 -34.78 -12.33
CA CYS A 53 -2.90 -35.94 -11.51
C CYS A 53 -4.17 -36.68 -11.07
N ASN A 54 -4.10 -38.01 -11.13
CA ASN A 54 -5.13 -38.93 -10.68
C ASN A 54 -4.68 -39.60 -9.39
N GLU A 55 -5.48 -39.46 -8.34
CA GLU A 55 -5.31 -40.17 -7.08
C GLU A 55 -6.40 -41.25 -6.95
N ARG A 56 -5.99 -42.48 -6.67
CA ARG A 56 -6.91 -43.62 -6.47
C ARG A 56 -6.82 -44.10 -5.03
N MET A 57 -7.82 -43.77 -4.21
CA MET A 57 -7.75 -43.96 -2.76
C MET A 57 -7.64 -45.44 -2.36
N SER A 58 -8.29 -46.35 -3.11
CA SER A 58 -8.28 -47.79 -2.83
C SER A 58 -6.93 -48.49 -3.04
N THR A 59 -6.07 -47.93 -3.89
CA THR A 59 -4.76 -48.53 -4.22
C THR A 59 -3.59 -47.66 -3.79
N HIS A 60 -3.86 -46.45 -3.27
CA HIS A 60 -2.86 -45.44 -2.91
C HIS A 60 -1.89 -45.11 -4.07
N THR A 61 -2.35 -45.28 -5.32
CA THR A 61 -1.56 -44.94 -6.50
C THR A 61 -1.83 -43.50 -6.91
N ASN A 62 -0.77 -42.74 -7.13
CA ASN A 62 -0.79 -41.38 -7.63
C ASN A 62 -0.13 -41.33 -9.02
N GLU A 63 -0.93 -41.09 -10.05
CA GLU A 63 -0.47 -41.00 -11.45
C GLU A 63 -0.58 -39.55 -11.92
N CYS A 64 0.56 -38.88 -12.13
CA CYS A 64 0.61 -37.52 -12.67
C CYS A 64 0.98 -37.51 -14.16
N ASN A 65 0.78 -36.38 -14.82
CA ASN A 65 1.00 -36.18 -16.26
C ASN A 65 0.03 -37.00 -17.13
N VAL A 66 -1.24 -36.99 -16.72
CA VAL A 66 -2.34 -37.58 -17.50
C VAL A 66 -2.59 -36.75 -18.74
N LYS A 67 -2.66 -37.41 -19.90
CA LYS A 67 -2.86 -36.72 -21.19
C LYS A 67 -4.23 -36.04 -21.23
N ASP A 68 -4.23 -34.77 -21.61
CA ASP A 68 -5.44 -33.97 -21.78
C ASP A 68 -6.22 -34.42 -23.01
N THR A 69 -7.29 -35.18 -22.81
CA THR A 69 -8.20 -35.65 -23.87
C THR A 69 -9.34 -34.68 -24.15
N LEU A 70 -9.65 -33.77 -23.21
CA LEU A 70 -10.79 -32.85 -23.28
C LEU A 70 -10.39 -31.43 -23.72
N GLY A 71 -9.09 -31.19 -23.96
CA GLY A 71 -8.58 -29.87 -24.33
C GLY A 71 -8.71 -28.84 -23.22
N TYR A 72 -8.62 -29.27 -21.96
CA TYR A 72 -8.63 -28.43 -20.77
C TYR A 72 -7.55 -27.33 -20.83
N PHE A 73 -6.33 -27.67 -21.24
CA PHE A 73 -5.23 -26.70 -21.30
C PHE A 73 -5.37 -25.67 -22.42
N ASN A 74 -6.23 -25.93 -23.41
CA ASN A 74 -6.49 -25.00 -24.51
C ASN A 74 -7.57 -23.96 -24.16
N GLN A 75 -8.21 -24.09 -23.00
CA GLN A 75 -9.23 -23.15 -22.56
C GLN A 75 -8.62 -21.80 -22.17
N LEU A 76 -9.30 -20.73 -22.58
CA LEU A 76 -8.89 -19.36 -22.31
C LEU A 76 -8.58 -19.08 -20.82
N PRO A 77 -9.40 -19.48 -19.82
CA PRO A 77 -9.09 -19.23 -18.41
C PRO A 77 -7.78 -19.89 -17.95
N VAL A 78 -7.46 -21.09 -18.47
CA VAL A 78 -6.22 -21.80 -18.12
C VAL A 78 -5.01 -21.12 -18.75
N GLN A 79 -5.12 -20.72 -20.02
CA GLN A 79 -4.04 -20.00 -20.72
C GLN A 79 -3.72 -18.65 -20.07
N VAL A 80 -4.75 -17.90 -19.70
CA VAL A 80 -4.59 -16.61 -18.99
C VAL A 80 -3.92 -16.84 -17.63
N ALA A 81 -4.34 -17.87 -16.87
CA ALA A 81 -3.73 -18.20 -15.59
C ALA A 81 -2.25 -18.63 -15.74
N ARG A 82 -1.90 -19.39 -16.80
CA ARG A 82 -0.51 -19.76 -17.16
C ARG A 82 0.38 -18.54 -17.42
N GLY A 83 -0.18 -17.44 -17.90
CA GLY A 83 0.56 -16.19 -18.11
C GLY A 83 0.62 -15.30 -16.87
N LEU A 84 -0.52 -15.10 -16.20
CA LEU A 84 -0.65 -14.16 -15.09
C LEU A 84 -0.01 -14.66 -13.78
N MET A 85 -0.07 -15.96 -13.49
CA MET A 85 0.50 -16.50 -12.24
C MET A 85 2.04 -16.42 -12.22
N PRO A 86 2.79 -16.85 -13.26
CA PRO A 86 4.25 -16.70 -13.27
C PRO A 86 4.70 -15.25 -13.40
N SER A 87 3.96 -14.43 -14.15
CA SER A 87 4.31 -13.00 -14.29
C SER A 87 4.12 -12.24 -12.98
N SER A 88 3.02 -12.45 -12.25
CA SER A 88 2.87 -11.91 -10.90
C SER A 88 4.00 -12.39 -9.98
N LEU A 89 4.33 -13.69 -9.98
CA LEU A 89 5.45 -14.19 -9.18
C LEU A 89 6.78 -13.45 -9.47
N ALA A 90 7.10 -13.24 -10.75
CA ALA A 90 8.28 -12.48 -11.16
C ALA A 90 8.22 -11.01 -10.70
N VAL A 91 7.07 -10.37 -10.82
CA VAL A 91 6.83 -9.00 -10.35
C VAL A 91 6.95 -8.91 -8.83
N THR A 92 6.44 -9.89 -8.08
CA THR A 92 6.60 -9.97 -6.61
C THR A 92 8.07 -10.07 -6.24
N VAL A 93 8.86 -10.93 -6.91
CA VAL A 93 10.31 -11.05 -6.65
C VAL A 93 11.03 -9.72 -6.89
N VAL A 94 10.75 -9.04 -8.01
CA VAL A 94 11.30 -7.71 -8.30
C VAL A 94 10.89 -6.70 -7.21
N GLY A 95 9.61 -6.70 -6.82
CA GLY A 95 9.08 -5.84 -5.76
C GLY A 95 9.78 -6.07 -4.42
N LEU A 96 10.05 -7.33 -4.05
CA LEU A 96 10.78 -7.69 -2.83
C LEU A 96 12.25 -7.27 -2.88
N ILE A 97 12.93 -7.40 -4.02
CA ILE A 97 14.31 -6.92 -4.19
C ILE A 97 14.36 -5.40 -4.02
N VAL A 98 13.48 -4.66 -4.72
CA VAL A 98 13.40 -3.20 -4.62
C VAL A 98 13.07 -2.76 -3.19
N THR A 99 12.13 -3.44 -2.54
CA THR A 99 11.77 -3.19 -1.13
C THR A 99 12.97 -3.43 -0.22
N SER A 100 13.68 -4.54 -0.38
CA SER A 100 14.88 -4.87 0.42
C SER A 100 15.99 -3.84 0.25
N LEU A 101 16.20 -3.34 -0.97
CA LEU A 101 17.15 -2.26 -1.27
C LEU A 101 16.74 -0.94 -0.64
N GLY A 102 15.45 -0.64 -0.55
CA GLY A 102 14.93 0.56 0.10
C GLY A 102 15.00 0.52 1.64
N VAL A 103 14.99 -0.69 2.22
CA VAL A 103 15.02 -0.92 3.67
C VAL A 103 16.43 -0.97 4.24
N ARG A 104 17.49 -1.08 3.41
CA ARG A 104 18.91 -1.24 3.80
C ARG A 104 19.22 -0.74 5.22
N CYS A 105 19.27 -1.69 6.17
CA CYS A 105 19.44 -1.46 7.62
C CYS A 105 20.78 -0.80 8.04
N TRP A 106 21.62 -0.39 7.08
CA TRP A 106 22.98 0.12 7.32
C TRP A 106 23.21 1.57 6.88
N GLN A 107 22.22 2.22 6.28
CA GLN A 107 22.34 3.62 5.85
C GLN A 107 21.48 4.53 6.74
N GLU A 108 22.05 5.62 7.26
CA GLU A 108 21.35 6.58 8.14
C GLU A 108 20.19 7.32 7.45
N MET A 109 20.13 7.27 6.11
CA MET A 109 19.09 7.91 5.28
C MET A 109 18.41 6.83 4.41
N PRO A 110 17.31 6.22 4.88
CA PRO A 110 16.53 5.30 4.06
C PRO A 110 15.96 5.99 2.82
N HIS A 111 16.13 5.37 1.64
CA HIS A 111 15.51 5.83 0.41
C HIS A 111 14.01 5.46 0.42
N HIS A 112 13.23 6.24 1.15
CA HIS A 112 11.78 6.09 1.30
C HIS A 112 11.03 5.95 -0.03
N LEU A 113 11.53 6.60 -1.08
CA LEU A 113 10.97 6.51 -2.42
C LEU A 113 11.10 5.10 -3.01
N LEU A 114 12.26 4.46 -2.82
CA LEU A 114 12.52 3.12 -3.35
C LEU A 114 11.63 2.07 -2.69
N ALA A 115 11.49 2.14 -1.38
CA ALA A 115 10.65 1.19 -0.65
C ALA A 115 9.14 1.45 -0.88
N GLY A 116 8.73 2.70 -1.14
CA GLY A 116 7.39 3.03 -1.62
C GLY A 116 7.13 2.45 -3.01
N LEU A 117 8.09 2.58 -3.93
CA LEU A 117 8.02 1.97 -5.25
C LEU A 117 7.93 0.45 -5.17
N GLY A 118 8.74 -0.18 -4.33
CA GLY A 118 8.68 -1.62 -4.07
C GLY A 118 7.30 -2.07 -3.57
N GLY A 119 6.70 -1.34 -2.63
CA GLY A 119 5.32 -1.59 -2.18
C GLY A 119 4.28 -1.48 -3.30
N LEU A 120 4.43 -0.51 -4.21
CA LEU A 120 3.51 -0.35 -5.35
C LEU A 120 3.62 -1.53 -6.31
N VAL A 121 4.85 -1.98 -6.58
CA VAL A 121 5.10 -3.18 -7.41
C VAL A 121 4.46 -4.42 -6.77
N LEU A 122 4.60 -4.61 -5.44
CA LEU A 122 3.95 -5.71 -4.72
C LEU A 122 2.42 -5.63 -4.77
N PHE A 123 1.85 -4.44 -4.63
CA PHE A 123 0.40 -4.23 -4.74
C PHE A 123 -0.12 -4.60 -6.14
N VAL A 124 0.55 -4.13 -7.19
CA VAL A 124 0.20 -4.48 -8.58
C VAL A 124 0.32 -5.99 -8.78
N SER A 125 1.38 -6.61 -8.27
CA SER A 125 1.57 -8.06 -8.35
C SER A 125 0.41 -8.85 -7.76
N GLY A 126 0.00 -8.51 -6.53
CA GLY A 126 -1.12 -9.17 -5.86
C GLY A 126 -2.46 -8.97 -6.57
N LEU A 127 -2.64 -7.84 -7.28
CA LEU A 127 -3.81 -7.67 -8.15
C LEU A 127 -3.78 -8.59 -9.38
N LEU A 128 -2.62 -8.75 -10.02
CA LEU A 128 -2.48 -9.65 -11.17
C LEU A 128 -2.80 -11.10 -10.79
N SER A 129 -2.26 -11.58 -9.66
CA SER A 129 -2.56 -12.94 -9.17
C SER A 129 -4.03 -13.07 -8.74
N LEU A 130 -4.61 -12.06 -8.09
CA LEU A 130 -6.02 -12.08 -7.70
C LEU A 130 -6.95 -12.14 -8.91
N ILE A 131 -6.65 -11.38 -9.97
CA ILE A 131 -7.42 -11.39 -11.22
C ILE A 131 -7.35 -12.77 -11.88
N ALA A 132 -6.16 -13.38 -11.93
CA ALA A 132 -5.97 -14.71 -12.51
C ALA A 132 -6.83 -15.78 -11.79
N VAL A 133 -6.74 -15.82 -10.46
CA VAL A 133 -7.47 -16.77 -9.62
C VAL A 133 -8.99 -16.52 -9.69
N SER A 134 -9.41 -15.25 -9.70
CA SER A 134 -10.84 -14.88 -9.75
C SER A 134 -11.47 -15.18 -11.09
N TRP A 135 -10.76 -14.92 -12.19
CA TRP A 135 -11.24 -15.28 -13.53
C TRP A 135 -11.37 -16.79 -13.69
N TYR A 136 -10.39 -17.55 -13.20
CA TYR A 136 -10.46 -19.01 -13.23
C TYR A 136 -11.65 -19.55 -12.42
N ASN A 137 -11.92 -18.97 -11.24
CA ASN A 137 -13.05 -19.37 -10.41
C ASN A 137 -14.40 -19.03 -11.08
N TYR A 138 -14.48 -17.86 -11.74
CA TYR A 138 -15.68 -17.44 -12.46
C TYR A 138 -16.06 -18.43 -13.58
N GLU A 139 -15.09 -18.85 -14.38
CA GLU A 139 -15.27 -19.79 -15.50
C GLU A 139 -15.23 -21.28 -15.07
N LEU A 140 -15.23 -21.58 -13.77
CA LEU A 140 -14.96 -22.94 -13.27
C LEU A 140 -15.98 -23.98 -13.78
N TYR A 141 -17.24 -23.57 -13.89
CA TYR A 141 -18.36 -24.43 -14.29
C TYR A 141 -18.53 -24.55 -15.81
N ASP A 142 -17.97 -23.61 -16.58
CA ASP A 142 -18.02 -23.60 -18.05
C ASP A 142 -16.88 -24.41 -18.70
N LEU A 143 -15.89 -24.80 -17.89
CA LEU A 143 -14.79 -25.66 -18.32
C LEU A 143 -15.26 -27.07 -18.69
N PRO A 144 -14.67 -27.68 -19.74
CA PRO A 144 -15.05 -29.02 -20.19
C PRO A 144 -14.87 -30.04 -19.07
N SER A 145 -15.89 -30.87 -18.89
CA SER A 145 -15.91 -31.95 -17.91
C SER A 145 -16.59 -33.18 -18.49
N PRO A 146 -16.18 -34.39 -18.06
CA PRO A 146 -16.89 -35.60 -18.44
C PRO A 146 -18.32 -35.59 -17.90
N PRO A 147 -19.27 -36.22 -18.60
CA PRO A 147 -20.66 -36.29 -18.18
C PRO A 147 -20.77 -36.89 -16.77
N SER A 148 -21.72 -36.37 -15.97
CA SER A 148 -22.03 -36.79 -14.59
C SER A 148 -20.96 -36.57 -13.51
N THR A 149 -19.87 -35.88 -13.84
CA THR A 149 -18.84 -35.56 -12.84
C THR A 149 -19.23 -34.39 -11.94
N THR A 150 -18.81 -34.45 -10.68
CA THR A 150 -18.97 -33.35 -9.72
C THR A 150 -17.67 -32.59 -9.62
N MET A 151 -17.75 -31.27 -9.79
CA MET A 151 -16.58 -30.38 -9.71
C MET A 151 -16.53 -29.65 -8.37
N ARG A 152 -15.33 -29.55 -7.81
CA ARG A 152 -15.07 -28.84 -6.56
C ARG A 152 -13.84 -27.94 -6.68
N VAL A 153 -13.91 -26.79 -6.00
CA VAL A 153 -12.78 -25.88 -5.81
C VAL A 153 -11.74 -26.57 -4.94
N ALA A 154 -10.49 -26.61 -5.40
CA ALA A 154 -9.40 -27.25 -4.69
C ALA A 154 -8.55 -26.24 -3.89
N TYR A 155 -7.67 -26.75 -3.03
CA TYR A 155 -6.95 -25.94 -2.05
C TYR A 155 -6.00 -24.90 -2.68
N CYS A 156 -5.45 -25.15 -3.88
CA CYS A 156 -4.52 -24.21 -4.51
C CYS A 156 -5.17 -22.87 -4.85
N LEU A 157 -6.45 -22.85 -5.22
CA LEU A 157 -7.18 -21.60 -5.47
C LEU A 157 -7.28 -20.78 -4.18
N VAL A 158 -7.58 -21.43 -3.05
CA VAL A 158 -7.65 -20.77 -1.74
C VAL A 158 -6.29 -20.20 -1.35
N LEU A 159 -5.21 -20.95 -1.57
CA LEU A 159 -3.84 -20.45 -1.32
C LEU A 159 -3.50 -19.25 -2.21
N GLY A 160 -3.92 -19.24 -3.47
CA GLY A 160 -3.73 -18.11 -4.38
C GLY A 160 -4.49 -16.86 -3.94
N TYR A 161 -5.75 -17.01 -3.47
CA TYR A 161 -6.50 -15.89 -2.89
C TYR A 161 -5.82 -15.34 -1.64
N LEU A 162 -5.41 -16.21 -0.72
CA LEU A 162 -4.71 -15.81 0.50
C LEU A 162 -3.39 -15.11 0.16
N GLY A 163 -2.58 -15.69 -0.73
CA GLY A 163 -1.31 -15.10 -1.19
C GLY A 163 -1.50 -13.70 -1.77
N SER A 164 -2.45 -13.55 -2.69
CA SER A 164 -2.81 -12.27 -3.31
C SER A 164 -3.25 -11.22 -2.29
N CYS A 165 -4.10 -11.59 -1.33
CA CYS A 165 -4.54 -10.69 -0.26
C CYS A 165 -3.38 -10.22 0.63
N LEU A 166 -2.46 -11.12 0.99
CA LEU A 166 -1.29 -10.76 1.80
C LEU A 166 -0.34 -9.82 1.03
N GLU A 167 -0.13 -10.06 -0.27
CA GLU A 167 0.66 -9.16 -1.12
C GLU A 167 0.01 -7.78 -1.26
N ILE A 168 -1.31 -7.70 -1.46
CA ILE A 168 -2.05 -6.44 -1.54
C ILE A 168 -1.95 -5.67 -0.22
N ILE A 169 -2.24 -6.31 0.92
CA ILE A 169 -2.18 -5.66 2.24
C ILE A 169 -0.74 -5.23 2.55
N GLY A 170 0.24 -6.07 2.23
CA GLY A 170 1.66 -5.75 2.40
C GLY A 170 2.11 -4.58 1.52
N GLY A 171 1.73 -4.57 0.25
CA GLY A 171 2.05 -3.52 -0.72
C GLY A 171 1.41 -2.18 -0.37
N ILE A 172 0.12 -2.17 0.02
CA ILE A 172 -0.58 -0.98 0.51
C ILE A 172 0.11 -0.46 1.78
N SER A 173 0.42 -1.33 2.74
CA SER A 173 1.07 -0.91 3.99
C SER A 173 2.43 -0.25 3.76
N LEU A 174 3.24 -0.81 2.85
CA LEU A 174 4.52 -0.23 2.44
C LEU A 174 4.31 1.13 1.75
N THR A 175 3.50 1.20 0.70
CA THR A 175 3.25 2.44 -0.06
C THR A 175 2.79 3.60 0.83
N PHE A 176 1.83 3.35 1.73
CA PHE A 176 1.32 4.39 2.64
C PHE A 176 2.35 4.81 3.69
N SER A 177 3.15 3.89 4.23
CA SER A 177 4.19 4.22 5.21
C SER A 177 5.24 5.18 4.65
N PHE A 178 5.54 5.10 3.35
CA PHE A 178 6.48 6.01 2.69
C PHE A 178 5.85 7.34 2.27
N GLY A 179 4.59 7.35 1.83
CA GLY A 179 3.87 8.58 1.50
C GLY A 179 3.76 9.54 2.69
N GLN A 180 3.51 9.02 3.89
CA GLN A 180 3.48 9.82 5.12
C GLN A 180 4.87 10.35 5.51
N CYS A 181 5.91 9.53 5.40
CA CYS A 181 7.28 9.95 5.70
C CYS A 181 7.79 11.03 4.72
N CYS A 182 7.48 10.88 3.42
CA CYS A 182 7.86 11.84 2.40
C CYS A 182 7.13 13.19 2.57
N LYS A 183 5.88 13.18 3.02
CA LYS A 183 5.10 14.40 3.33
C LYS A 183 5.69 15.17 4.52
N GLU A 184 6.10 14.46 5.57
CA GLU A 184 6.77 15.03 6.74
C GLU A 184 8.15 15.63 6.41
N LEU A 185 8.93 14.96 5.55
CA LEU A 185 10.23 15.45 5.11
C LEU A 185 10.11 16.71 4.26
N ARG A 186 9.12 16.77 3.34
CA ARG A 186 8.81 17.98 2.55
C ARG A 186 8.38 19.16 3.42
N LEU A 187 7.58 18.92 4.46
CA LEU A 187 7.19 19.97 5.42
C LEU A 187 8.39 20.48 6.23
N LYS A 188 9.28 19.59 6.70
CA LYS A 188 10.51 19.97 7.39
C LYS A 188 11.50 20.74 6.52
N GLU A 189 11.62 20.37 5.25
CA GLU A 189 12.44 21.08 4.27
C GLU A 189 11.90 22.49 3.99
N SER A 190 10.58 22.62 3.75
CA SER A 190 9.93 23.91 3.54
C SER A 190 10.07 24.84 4.77
N THR A 191 9.99 24.28 5.98
CA THR A 191 10.23 25.02 7.24
C THR A 191 11.70 25.45 7.39
N ARG A 192 12.66 24.62 6.96
CA ARG A 192 14.10 24.96 6.99
C ARG A 192 14.44 26.05 5.98
N ILE A 193 13.93 25.97 4.75
CA ILE A 193 14.11 27.01 3.73
C ILE A 193 13.47 28.34 4.18
N SER A 194 12.28 28.29 4.79
CA SER A 194 11.62 29.48 5.36
C SER A 194 12.44 30.13 6.50
N LYS A 195 13.05 29.33 7.38
CA LYS A 195 13.94 29.85 8.44
C LYS A 195 15.24 30.44 7.88
N TYR A 196 15.81 29.83 6.85
CA TYR A 196 17.02 30.35 6.20
C TYR A 196 16.75 31.69 5.49
N SER A 197 15.61 31.81 4.80
CA SER A 197 15.21 33.06 4.14
C SER A 197 14.93 34.21 5.11
N LYS A 198 14.41 33.93 6.32
CA LYS A 198 14.21 34.94 7.37
C LYS A 198 15.52 35.43 8.00
N ASN A 199 16.51 34.56 8.16
CA ASN A 199 17.81 34.97 8.68
C ASN A 199 18.61 35.79 7.66
N SER A 200 18.50 35.50 6.35
CA SER A 200 19.17 36.26 5.30
C SER A 200 18.63 37.69 5.11
N SER A 201 17.37 37.94 5.47
CA SER A 201 16.75 39.28 5.36
C SER A 201 17.01 40.18 6.59
N GLN A 202 17.47 39.60 7.71
CA GLN A 202 17.99 40.38 8.84
C GLN A 202 19.45 40.81 8.66
N GLN A 203 20.22 40.18 7.76
CA GLN A 203 21.62 40.51 7.52
C GLN A 203 21.84 41.57 6.43
N SER A 204 20.83 41.88 5.59
CA SER A 204 20.94 42.95 4.58
C SER A 204 20.48 44.33 5.05
N LEU A 205 19.87 44.43 6.25
CA LEU A 205 19.37 45.69 6.82
C LEU A 205 20.19 46.17 8.03
N SER A 206 21.48 45.84 8.09
CA SER A 206 22.42 46.35 9.11
C SER A 206 23.57 47.18 8.54
N ASN A 207 23.65 47.35 7.22
CA ASN A 207 24.77 48.04 6.54
C ASN A 207 24.32 49.14 5.54
N VAL A 208 23.32 49.95 5.88
CA VAL A 208 23.13 51.24 5.19
C VAL A 208 23.23 52.35 6.24
N GLY A 209 24.42 52.94 6.29
CA GLY A 209 24.74 54.07 7.15
C GLY A 209 23.84 55.27 6.90
N ALA A 210 23.52 55.94 8.00
CA ALA A 210 22.77 57.18 8.02
C ALA A 210 23.52 58.29 7.28
N ILE A 211 22.88 58.89 6.27
CA ILE A 211 23.18 60.26 5.82
C ILE A 211 21.84 61.00 5.66
N SER A 212 21.85 62.24 6.13
CA SER A 212 20.74 63.09 6.54
C SER A 212 20.08 63.93 5.43
N ALA A 213 18.76 64.13 5.61
CA ALA A 213 17.92 65.30 5.25
C ALA A 213 17.48 65.48 3.77
N PRO A 214 16.49 66.37 3.49
CA PRO A 214 15.05 66.08 3.54
C PRO A 214 14.33 66.40 2.21
N ILE A 215 13.03 66.10 2.08
CA ILE A 215 11.96 66.93 1.46
C ILE A 215 10.68 66.10 1.23
N SER A 216 9.64 66.53 1.93
CA SER A 216 8.21 66.61 1.59
C SER A 216 7.61 65.74 0.47
N SER A 217 6.68 64.85 0.83
CA SER A 217 5.34 64.84 0.21
C SER A 217 4.34 64.07 1.07
N THR A 218 3.28 64.78 1.43
CA THR A 218 2.18 64.44 2.33
C THR A 218 1.25 63.37 1.74
N ALA A 219 0.93 62.32 2.52
CA ALA A 219 -0.34 61.60 2.45
C ALA A 219 -0.69 60.99 3.83
N VAL A 220 -1.89 61.33 4.32
CA VAL A 220 -2.46 61.14 5.67
C VAL A 220 -3.22 59.77 5.77
N PRO A 221 -3.46 59.20 6.96
CA PRO A 221 -3.28 57.78 7.24
C PRO A 221 -4.55 56.93 7.23
N ARG A 222 -4.39 55.60 7.14
CA ARG A 222 -5.41 54.62 7.57
C ARG A 222 -4.86 53.75 8.70
N GLN A 223 -5.43 53.97 9.87
CA GLN A 223 -5.01 53.47 11.17
C GLN A 223 -5.62 52.08 11.40
N SER A 224 -4.81 51.02 11.30
CA SER A 224 -5.12 49.71 11.88
C SER A 224 -4.05 49.40 12.93
N ARG A 225 -4.42 49.65 14.18
CA ARG A 225 -3.54 49.65 15.35
C ARG A 225 -3.53 48.24 15.93
N ASN A 226 -2.75 47.32 15.34
CA ASN A 226 -2.38 46.10 16.07
C ASN A 226 -1.32 46.49 17.11
N PRO A 227 -1.57 46.34 18.42
CA PRO A 227 -0.56 46.69 19.42
C PRO A 227 0.63 45.73 19.33
N MET A 228 1.82 46.30 19.39
CA MET A 228 3.11 45.60 19.47
C MET A 228 3.12 44.68 20.70
N PRO A 229 3.69 43.47 20.65
CA PRO A 229 3.81 42.62 21.83
C PRO A 229 4.72 43.30 22.85
N ARG A 230 4.18 43.64 24.02
CA ARG A 230 4.98 44.14 25.15
C ARG A 230 5.83 42.98 25.67
N SER A 231 7.14 43.18 25.75
CA SER A 231 8.01 42.27 26.50
C SER A 231 7.74 42.46 27.98
N TYR A 232 7.13 41.47 28.62
CA TYR A 232 6.91 41.48 30.06
C TYR A 232 8.24 41.22 30.77
N SER A 233 8.70 42.20 31.56
CA SER A 233 9.94 42.08 32.34
C SER A 233 9.70 41.57 33.76
N ASN A 234 8.45 41.43 34.20
CA ASN A 234 8.06 40.92 35.52
C ASN A 234 6.76 40.10 35.47
N SER A 235 6.62 39.14 36.39
CA SER A 235 5.51 38.20 36.44
C SER A 235 4.16 38.83 36.86
N LEU A 236 4.18 39.97 37.56
CA LEU A 236 2.96 40.69 37.92
C LEU A 236 2.26 41.36 36.72
N ASP A 237 3.01 41.73 35.67
CA ASP A 237 2.44 42.39 34.48
C ASP A 237 1.64 41.42 33.57
N VAL A 238 1.87 40.10 33.71
CA VAL A 238 1.17 39.07 32.96
C VAL A 238 -0.27 38.90 33.48
N LEU A 239 -0.45 38.95 34.81
CA LEU A 239 -1.76 38.75 35.45
C LEU A 239 -2.73 39.91 35.18
N GLU A 240 -2.23 41.14 35.05
CA GLU A 240 -3.05 42.31 34.68
C GLU A 240 -3.43 42.28 33.18
N GLY A 241 -2.56 41.70 32.34
CA GLY A 241 -2.84 41.44 30.93
C GLY A 241 -4.00 40.45 30.72
N GLU A 242 -4.04 39.36 31.48
CA GLU A 242 -5.13 38.37 31.37
C GLU A 242 -6.47 38.89 31.94
N ARG A 243 -6.43 39.76 32.96
CA ARG A 243 -7.62 40.36 33.57
C ARG A 243 -8.34 41.35 32.64
N THR A 244 -7.60 42.01 31.75
CA THR A 244 -8.17 42.92 30.73
C THR A 244 -8.72 42.16 29.51
N TRP A 245 -8.09 41.03 29.14
CA TRP A 245 -8.55 40.21 28.01
C TRP A 245 -9.81 39.39 28.32
N SER A 246 -9.94 38.89 29.56
CA SER A 246 -11.16 38.21 30.03
C SER A 246 -12.38 39.15 30.07
N ARG A 247 -12.18 40.45 30.34
CA ARG A 247 -13.25 41.45 30.29
C ARG A 247 -13.71 41.74 28.85
N SER A 248 -12.82 41.68 27.85
CA SER A 248 -13.20 41.91 26.45
C SER A 248 -13.92 40.72 25.81
N ARG A 249 -13.74 39.49 26.34
CA ARG A 249 -14.41 38.29 25.82
C ARG A 249 -15.83 38.11 26.37
N SER A 250 -16.22 38.82 27.43
CA SER A 250 -17.56 38.78 28.01
C SER A 250 -18.62 39.56 27.21
N GLU A 251 -18.23 40.39 26.23
CA GLU A 251 -19.16 41.25 25.47
C GLU A 251 -19.53 40.76 24.06
N SER A 252 -18.92 39.69 23.54
CA SER A 252 -19.29 39.14 22.22
C SER A 252 -20.21 37.92 22.35
N LYS A 253 -21.52 38.18 22.49
CA LYS A 253 -22.61 37.20 22.38
C LYS A 253 -22.57 36.48 21.01
N LEU A 254 -22.75 35.16 21.02
CA LEU A 254 -23.11 34.36 19.83
C LEU A 254 -24.43 34.86 19.22
N PRO A 255 -24.60 34.68 17.89
CA PRO A 255 -25.87 34.10 17.43
C PRO A 255 -25.76 33.10 16.26
N CYS A 256 -26.68 32.13 16.31
CA CYS A 256 -27.34 31.41 15.21
C CYS A 256 -26.71 30.14 14.62
N ASP A 257 -27.11 29.05 15.26
CA ASP A 257 -27.78 27.87 14.66
C ASP A 257 -28.99 28.27 13.78
N THR A 258 -29.21 27.59 12.64
CA THR A 258 -30.51 27.40 11.96
C THR A 258 -30.43 26.29 10.90
N ASP A 259 -30.96 25.12 11.25
CA ASP A 259 -31.85 24.15 10.56
C ASP A 259 -31.93 24.09 9.00
N VAL A 260 -31.69 22.89 8.43
CA VAL A 260 -32.67 21.91 7.86
C VAL A 260 -32.04 20.52 7.85
#